data_AF-Q0U2D2-F1
#
_entry.id   AF-Q0U2D2-F1
#
_cell.length_a   1.000
_cell.length_b   1.000
_cell.length_c   1.000
_cell.angle_alpha   90.00
_cell.angle_beta   90.00
_cell.angle_gamma   90.00
#
_symmetry.space_group_name_H-M   'P 1'
#
loop_
_entity.id
_entity.type
_entity.pdbx_description
1 polymer ?
#
loop_
_entity_poly.entity_id
_entity_poly.type
_entity_poly.pdbx_seq_one_letter_code
_entity_poly.pdbx_strand_id
1 'polypeptide(L)'
;MNADTKKSIVKVVNQALRKLLQKVTAIVTTASTAARPNFVSFRHTHSLLVDELGRFNDVHAIQVFSLSWNVSIRFLIGDPNQLPPMTFGPDELNPFQKQAQLSKLTRLSATIDGAYDAARKKKHYAFVEDICGIRHPVVISNTADVVAGGLKPRKNAISD
;
A
#
# COMPACT_ATOMS: atom_id res chain seq x y z
N MET A 1 -6.67 24.65 34.23
CA MET A 1 -7.09 23.23 34.20
C MET A 1 -6.07 22.38 34.93
N ASN A 2 -6.50 21.67 35.99
CA ASN A 2 -5.61 20.93 36.88
C ASN A 2 -4.91 19.75 36.15
N ALA A 3 -3.68 19.43 36.55
CA ALA A 3 -2.84 18.42 35.88
C ALA A 3 -3.46 17.02 35.97
N ASP A 4 -4.15 16.72 37.07
CA ASP A 4 -4.82 15.43 37.29
C ASP A 4 -6.06 15.28 36.41
N THR A 5 -6.80 16.37 36.20
CA THR A 5 -7.93 16.40 35.26
C THR A 5 -7.46 16.10 33.84
N LYS A 6 -6.33 16.69 33.40
CA LYS A 6 -5.72 16.41 32.09
C LYS A 6 -5.40 14.92 31.92
N LYS A 7 -4.74 14.31 32.92
CA LYS A 7 -4.39 12.87 32.89
C LYS A 7 -5.63 11.97 32.82
N SER A 8 -6.66 12.30 33.58
CA SER A 8 -7.91 11.54 33.60
C SER A 8 -8.63 11.60 32.24
N ILE A 9 -8.71 12.79 31.63
CA ILE A 9 -9.27 12.96 30.29
C ILE A 9 -8.53 12.10 29.27
N VAL A 10 -7.20 12.16 29.22
CA VAL A 10 -6.40 11.36 28.27
C VAL A 10 -6.66 9.86 28.45
N LYS A 11 -6.76 9.39 29.70
CA LYS A 11 -7.05 7.98 29.99
C LYS A 11 -8.42 7.57 29.47
N VAL A 12 -9.46 8.35 29.74
CA VAL A 12 -10.83 8.07 29.29
C VAL A 12 -10.92 8.10 27.77
N VAL A 13 -10.32 9.11 27.13
CA VAL A 13 -10.28 9.23 25.66
C VAL A 13 -9.60 8.01 25.04
N ASN A 14 -8.46 7.56 25.57
CA ASN A 14 -7.77 6.38 25.08
C ASN A 14 -8.59 5.10 25.25
N GLN A 15 -9.32 4.97 26.36
CA GLN A 15 -10.22 3.82 26.58
C GLN A 15 -11.41 3.83 25.61
N ALA A 16 -12.04 4.99 25.40
CA ALA A 16 -13.14 5.17 24.46
C ALA A 16 -12.69 4.87 23.02
N LEU A 17 -11.54 5.41 22.60
CA LEU A 17 -10.95 5.17 21.29
C LEU A 17 -10.67 3.67 21.08
N ARG A 18 -10.08 2.98 22.07
CA ARG A 18 -9.85 1.52 21.98
C ARG A 18 -11.16 0.75 21.81
N LYS A 19 -12.20 1.10 22.56
CA LYS A 19 -13.52 0.45 22.45
C LYS A 19 -14.19 0.70 21.11
N LEU A 20 -14.08 1.91 20.57
CA LEU A 20 -14.56 2.23 19.23
C LEU A 20 -13.84 1.38 18.18
N LEU A 21 -12.50 1.36 18.22
CA LEU A 21 -11.68 0.62 17.28
C LEU A 21 -11.89 -0.89 17.30
N GLN A 22 -12.38 -1.46 18.41
CA GLN A 22 -12.74 -2.88 18.50
C GLN A 22 -14.07 -3.21 17.82
N LYS A 23 -14.94 -2.23 17.59
CA LYS A 23 -16.29 -2.42 17.04
C LYS A 23 -16.46 -1.98 15.58
N VAL A 24 -15.51 -1.20 15.06
CA VAL A 24 -15.57 -0.71 13.68
C VAL A 24 -15.35 -1.83 12.68
N THR A 25 -16.15 -1.82 11.61
CA THR A 25 -16.01 -2.76 10.48
C THR A 25 -14.85 -2.40 9.57
N ALA A 26 -14.58 -1.10 9.40
CA ALA A 26 -13.51 -0.60 8.55
C ALA A 26 -12.86 0.64 9.18
N ILE A 27 -11.57 0.80 8.94
CA ILE A 27 -10.82 1.99 9.33
C ILE A 27 -10.14 2.52 8.07
N VAL A 28 -10.48 3.76 7.70
CA VAL A 28 -9.87 4.45 6.56
C VAL A 28 -8.87 5.45 7.10
N THR A 29 -7.64 5.40 6.59
CA THR A 29 -6.57 6.30 7.02
C THR A 29 -5.50 6.45 5.95
N THR A 30 -4.63 7.44 6.11
CA THR A 30 -3.47 7.62 5.25
C THR A 30 -2.39 6.59 5.53
N ALA A 31 -1.56 6.29 4.53
CA ALA A 31 -0.40 5.41 4.67
C ALA A 31 0.49 5.80 5.85
N SER A 32 0.76 7.09 6.02
CA SER A 32 1.61 7.64 7.07
C SER A 32 1.07 7.41 8.47
N THR A 33 -0.25 7.34 8.63
CA THR A 33 -0.89 7.03 9.91
C THR A 33 -0.92 5.53 10.16
N ALA A 34 -1.22 4.74 9.13
CA ALA A 34 -1.20 3.27 9.18
C ALA A 34 0.20 2.72 9.50
N ALA A 35 1.24 3.42 9.05
CA ALA A 35 2.64 3.12 9.25
C ALA A 35 3.14 3.38 10.70
N ARG A 36 2.32 3.95 11.58
CA ARG A 36 2.71 4.23 12.97
C ARG A 36 2.53 2.97 13.83
N PRO A 37 3.53 2.59 14.66
CA PRO A 37 3.42 1.40 15.53
C PRO A 37 2.16 1.41 16.40
N ASN A 38 1.86 2.56 17.02
CA ASN A 38 0.70 2.73 17.90
C ASN A 38 -0.65 2.51 17.21
N PHE A 39 -0.69 2.58 15.87
CA PHE A 39 -1.90 2.29 15.10
C PHE A 39 -2.16 0.78 15.05
N VAL A 40 -1.12 -0.06 14.92
CA VAL A 40 -1.31 -1.48 14.62
C VAL A 40 -1.12 -2.41 15.83
N SER A 41 -0.40 -1.99 16.87
CA SER A 41 -0.08 -2.85 18.04
C SER A 41 -1.28 -3.47 18.77
N PHE A 42 -2.51 -3.01 18.53
CA PHE A 42 -3.71 -3.48 19.24
C PHE A 42 -4.77 -4.09 18.32
N ARG A 43 -4.45 -4.38 17.05
CA ARG A 43 -5.47 -4.71 16.04
C ARG A 43 -5.11 -5.97 15.25
N HIS A 44 -6.07 -6.88 15.16
CA HIS A 44 -6.05 -7.98 14.21
C HIS A 44 -6.78 -7.53 12.94
N THR A 45 -6.01 -7.03 11.98
CA THR A 45 -6.55 -6.67 10.66
C THR A 45 -6.69 -7.95 9.84
N HIS A 46 -7.90 -8.26 9.37
CA HIS A 46 -8.14 -9.44 8.53
C HIS A 46 -7.90 -9.16 7.05
N SER A 47 -8.20 -7.94 6.60
CA SER A 47 -8.05 -7.53 5.21
C SER A 47 -7.46 -6.13 5.15
N LEU A 48 -6.51 -5.93 4.25
CA LEU A 48 -5.90 -4.64 3.97
C LEU A 48 -6.28 -4.20 2.56
N LEU A 49 -6.73 -2.96 2.42
CA LEU A 49 -6.88 -2.30 1.14
C LEU A 49 -5.96 -1.09 1.10
N VAL A 50 -5.12 -1.02 0.08
CA VAL A 50 -4.26 0.12 -0.21
C VAL A 50 -4.68 0.68 -1.55
N ASP A 51 -5.17 1.92 -1.53
CA ASP A 51 -5.43 2.71 -2.72
C ASP A 51 -4.24 3.63 -3.02
N GLU A 52 -4.15 4.10 -4.26
CA GLU A 52 -3.03 4.90 -4.78
C GLU A 52 -1.64 4.28 -4.56
N LEU A 53 -1.48 2.96 -4.68
CA LEU A 53 -0.19 2.27 -4.51
C LEU A 53 0.88 2.77 -5.50
N GLY A 54 0.48 3.35 -6.64
CA GLY A 54 1.38 4.02 -7.57
C GLY A 54 2.16 5.20 -6.96
N ARG A 55 1.69 5.74 -5.82
CA ARG A 55 2.37 6.80 -5.06
C ARG A 55 3.20 6.31 -3.88
N PHE A 56 3.19 5.01 -3.60
CA PHE A 56 3.98 4.44 -2.52
C PHE A 56 5.35 4.06 -3.03
N ASN A 57 6.40 4.60 -2.43
CA ASN A 57 7.73 4.00 -2.54
C ASN A 57 7.78 2.69 -1.72
N ASP A 58 8.84 1.90 -1.93
CA ASP A 58 9.00 0.64 -1.20
C ASP A 58 9.05 0.83 0.31
N VAL A 59 9.62 1.92 0.81
CA VAL A 59 9.77 2.19 2.25
C VAL A 59 8.39 2.29 2.91
N HIS A 60 7.49 3.10 2.35
CA HIS A 60 6.13 3.24 2.84
C HIS A 60 5.34 1.92 2.74
N ALA A 61 5.47 1.22 1.62
CA ALA A 61 4.81 -0.06 1.43
C ALA A 61 5.28 -1.11 2.45
N ILE A 62 6.59 -1.25 2.65
CA ILE A 62 7.18 -2.17 3.63
C ILE A 62 6.70 -1.83 5.03
N GLN A 63 6.66 -0.55 5.40
CA GLN A 63 6.24 -0.15 6.73
C GLN A 63 4.77 -0.54 7.00
N VAL A 64 3.87 -0.27 6.06
CA VAL A 64 2.46 -0.67 6.18
C VAL A 64 2.33 -2.19 6.21
N PHE A 65 3.01 -2.90 5.31
CA PHE A 65 2.92 -4.37 5.20
C PHE A 65 3.56 -5.12 6.36
N SER A 66 4.59 -4.56 6.99
CA SER A 66 5.25 -5.15 8.16
C SER A 66 4.36 -5.07 9.39
N LEU A 67 3.62 -3.97 9.53
CA LEU A 67 2.66 -3.83 10.62
C LEU A 67 1.41 -4.70 10.36
N SER A 68 0.96 -4.78 9.11
CA SER A 68 -0.17 -5.62 8.68
C SER A 68 0.28 -7.00 8.16
N TRP A 69 1.27 -7.62 8.80
CA TRP A 69 1.85 -8.88 8.32
C TRP A 69 0.85 -10.04 8.33
N ASN A 70 -0.02 -10.09 9.35
CA ASN A 70 -0.99 -11.17 9.55
C ASN A 70 -2.37 -10.83 8.96
N VAL A 71 -2.42 -10.35 7.71
CA VAL A 71 -3.69 -10.14 6.99
C VAL A 71 -3.95 -11.31 6.04
N SER A 72 -5.19 -11.77 5.99
CA SER A 72 -5.59 -12.86 5.10
C SER A 72 -5.58 -12.44 3.64
N ILE A 73 -5.97 -11.18 3.34
CA ILE A 73 -6.11 -10.66 1.98
C ILE A 73 -5.57 -9.23 1.87
N ARG A 74 -4.88 -8.92 0.76
CA ARG A 74 -4.41 -7.57 0.42
C ARG A 74 -4.94 -7.13 -0.95
N PHE A 75 -5.66 -6.01 -0.98
CA PHE A 75 -6.06 -5.32 -2.20
C PHE A 75 -5.09 -4.17 -2.45
N LEU A 76 -4.39 -4.18 -3.58
CA LEU A 76 -3.34 -3.24 -3.94
C LEU A 76 -3.74 -2.48 -5.21
N ILE A 77 -4.34 -1.31 -5.03
CA ILE A 77 -4.96 -0.54 -6.11
C ILE A 77 -4.07 0.65 -6.44
N GLY A 78 -3.86 0.93 -7.73
CA GLY A 78 -3.11 2.11 -8.17
C GLY A 78 -2.77 2.07 -9.65
N ASP A 79 -2.22 3.15 -10.19
CA ASP A 79 -1.85 3.30 -11.60
C ASP A 79 -0.38 3.72 -11.74
N PRO A 80 0.47 2.99 -12.50
CA PRO A 80 1.88 3.30 -12.57
C PRO A 80 2.13 4.42 -13.60
N ASN A 81 1.10 4.77 -14.40
CA ASN A 81 1.13 5.88 -15.34
C ASN A 81 0.67 7.19 -14.68
N GLN A 82 0.29 7.15 -13.41
CA GLN A 82 -0.03 8.34 -12.62
C GLN A 82 1.19 8.88 -11.90
N LEU A 83 0.95 9.90 -11.08
CA LEU A 83 1.98 10.60 -10.34
C LEU A 83 2.82 9.61 -9.50
N PRO A 84 4.16 9.61 -9.66
CA PRO A 84 5.04 8.72 -8.91
C PRO A 84 5.14 9.15 -7.44
N PRO A 85 5.77 8.34 -6.58
CA PRO A 85 6.09 8.73 -5.21
C PRO A 85 6.90 10.04 -5.19
N MET A 86 6.54 10.96 -4.31
CA MET A 86 7.30 12.19 -4.10
C MET A 86 8.59 11.89 -3.32
N THR A 87 9.73 12.26 -3.89
CA THR A 87 11.03 12.25 -3.20
C THR A 87 11.41 13.68 -2.83
N PHE A 88 11.80 13.89 -1.58
CA PHE A 88 12.25 15.20 -1.10
C PHE A 88 13.77 15.21 -0.96
N GLY A 89 14.37 16.36 -1.29
CA GLY A 89 15.82 16.59 -1.20
C GLY A 89 16.50 16.63 -2.57
N PRO A 90 17.67 17.29 -2.65
CA PRO A 90 18.44 17.39 -3.88
C PRO A 90 19.01 16.04 -4.29
N ASP A 91 18.95 15.74 -5.59
CA ASP A 91 19.37 14.46 -6.18
C ASP A 91 20.85 14.14 -5.88
N GLU A 92 21.68 15.17 -5.75
CA GLU A 92 23.12 15.08 -5.45
C GLU A 92 23.40 14.43 -4.08
N LEU A 93 22.49 14.59 -3.12
CA LEU A 93 22.65 14.06 -1.76
C LEU A 93 22.05 12.65 -1.60
N ASN A 94 21.26 12.18 -2.57
CA ASN A 94 20.59 10.89 -2.51
C ASN A 94 20.93 10.02 -3.73
N PRO A 95 21.95 9.14 -3.63
CA PRO A 95 22.31 8.24 -4.74
C PRO A 95 21.20 7.26 -5.11
N PHE A 96 20.17 7.11 -4.27
CA PHE A 96 19.00 6.25 -4.49
C PHE A 96 17.78 7.01 -4.99
N GLN A 97 17.89 8.28 -5.40
CA GLN A 97 16.74 9.09 -5.82
C GLN A 97 15.90 8.40 -6.92
N LYS A 98 16.55 7.84 -7.95
CA LYS A 98 15.88 7.09 -9.02
C LYS A 98 15.11 5.89 -8.50
N GLN A 99 15.63 5.20 -7.48
CA GLN A 99 14.94 4.06 -6.86
C GLN A 99 13.79 4.51 -5.97
N ALA A 100 13.94 5.64 -5.27
CA ALA A 100 12.92 6.20 -4.40
C ALA A 100 11.70 6.75 -5.17
N GLN A 101 11.89 7.11 -6.45
CA GLN A 101 10.83 7.49 -7.39
C GLN A 101 10.12 6.29 -8.02
N LEU A 102 10.62 5.06 -7.85
CA LEU A 102 9.91 3.87 -8.31
C LEU A 102 8.84 3.50 -7.31
N SER A 103 7.60 3.39 -7.80
CA SER A 103 6.51 2.92 -6.96
C SER A 103 6.62 1.43 -6.68
N LYS A 104 6.11 1.00 -5.52
CA LYS A 104 5.98 -0.41 -5.17
C LYS A 104 5.18 -1.16 -6.24
N LEU A 105 4.14 -0.51 -6.76
CA LEU A 105 3.27 -1.04 -7.79
C LEU A 105 4.07 -1.36 -9.06
N THR A 106 4.84 -0.41 -9.59
CA THR A 106 5.69 -0.59 -10.79
C THR A 106 6.65 -1.76 -10.62
N ARG A 107 7.27 -1.89 -9.44
CA ARG A 107 8.18 -3.02 -9.14
C ARG A 107 7.45 -4.36 -9.07
N LEU A 108 6.27 -4.40 -8.48
CA LEU A 108 5.44 -5.60 -8.43
C LEU A 108 5.02 -6.03 -9.85
N SER A 109 4.63 -5.07 -10.70
CA SER A 109 4.32 -5.33 -12.12
C SER A 109 5.49 -5.94 -12.88
N ALA A 110 6.71 -5.45 -12.64
CA ALA A 110 7.91 -5.95 -13.31
C ALA A 110 8.39 -7.32 -12.78
N THR A 111 8.10 -7.61 -11.50
CA THR A 111 8.55 -8.85 -10.84
C THR A 111 7.59 -10.01 -11.08
N ILE A 112 6.29 -9.73 -11.13
CA ILE A 112 5.25 -10.73 -11.32
C ILE A 112 4.79 -10.63 -12.78
N ASP A 113 5.51 -11.33 -13.67
CA ASP A 113 5.14 -11.46 -15.09
C ASP A 113 3.64 -11.81 -15.21
N GLY A 114 2.83 -10.87 -15.69
CA GLY A 114 1.40 -11.08 -15.96
C GLY A 114 0.40 -10.81 -14.82
N ALA A 115 0.80 -10.56 -13.57
CA ALA A 115 -0.20 -10.24 -12.52
C ALA A 115 -0.85 -8.87 -12.68
N TYR A 116 -0.20 -7.97 -13.42
CA TYR A 116 -0.73 -6.64 -13.71
C TYR A 116 -1.89 -6.64 -14.71
N ASP A 117 -1.91 -7.61 -15.61
CA ASP A 117 -2.96 -7.73 -16.62
C ASP A 117 -4.24 -8.40 -16.07
N ALA A 118 -4.16 -9.08 -14.93
CA ALA A 118 -5.23 -9.95 -14.43
C ALA A 118 -6.50 -9.21 -13.94
N ALA A 119 -6.44 -7.90 -13.64
CA ALA A 119 -7.61 -7.15 -13.16
C ALA A 119 -7.78 -5.76 -13.78
N ARG A 120 -7.26 -5.54 -14.99
CA ARG A 120 -7.41 -4.28 -15.72
C ARG A 120 -8.88 -4.10 -16.16
N LYS A 121 -9.67 -3.34 -15.40
CA LYS A 121 -11.04 -2.97 -15.78
C LYS A 121 -10.99 -2.01 -16.98
N LYS A 122 -11.58 -2.43 -18.11
CA LYS A 122 -11.59 -1.67 -19.38
C LYS A 122 -12.62 -0.53 -19.44
N LYS A 123 -13.33 -0.20 -18.36
CA LYS A 123 -14.41 0.81 -18.37
C LYS A 123 -14.14 1.92 -17.35
N HIS A 124 -14.03 3.14 -17.84
CA HIS A 124 -13.92 4.36 -17.07
C HIS A 124 -15.29 5.06 -17.06
N TYR A 125 -15.77 5.48 -15.89
CA TYR A 125 -17.11 6.07 -15.72
C TYR A 125 -17.07 7.52 -15.22
N ALA A 126 -15.89 8.12 -15.10
CA ALA A 126 -15.69 9.41 -14.44
C ALA A 126 -15.40 10.59 -15.39
N PHE A 127 -15.15 10.34 -16.68
CA PHE A 127 -14.83 11.37 -17.67
C PHE A 127 -15.68 11.19 -18.94
N VAL A 128 -15.99 12.31 -19.61
CA VAL A 128 -16.57 12.32 -20.97
C VAL A 128 -15.62 11.56 -21.90
N GLU A 129 -16.17 10.70 -22.77
CA GLU A 129 -15.42 9.70 -23.55
C GLU A 129 -14.23 10.28 -24.33
N ASP A 130 -14.27 11.56 -24.71
CA ASP A 130 -13.21 12.26 -25.44
C ASP A 130 -11.94 12.58 -24.62
N ILE A 131 -12.00 12.53 -23.28
CA ILE A 131 -10.85 12.84 -22.38
C ILE A 131 -10.21 11.54 -21.84
N CYS A 132 -10.84 10.39 -22.03
CA CYS A 132 -10.70 9.22 -21.18
C CYS A 132 -9.53 8.26 -21.52
N GLY A 133 -8.46 8.77 -22.13
CA GLY A 133 -7.28 7.97 -22.52
C GLY A 133 -6.45 7.41 -21.35
N ILE A 134 -6.71 7.82 -20.11
CA ILE A 134 -5.92 7.50 -18.91
C ILE A 134 -6.53 6.30 -18.19
N ARG A 135 -5.71 5.33 -17.75
CA ARG A 135 -6.06 3.91 -17.56
C ARG A 135 -5.67 3.40 -16.17
N HIS A 136 -6.62 3.05 -15.28
CA HIS A 136 -6.29 2.55 -13.93
C HIS A 136 -6.16 1.01 -13.86
N PRO A 137 -4.99 0.46 -13.48
CA PRO A 137 -4.83 -0.93 -13.09
C PRO A 137 -5.22 -1.20 -11.63
N VAL A 138 -5.47 -2.47 -11.34
CA VAL A 138 -5.79 -2.99 -10.01
C VAL A 138 -4.95 -4.24 -9.82
N VAL A 139 -4.21 -4.37 -8.72
CA VAL A 139 -3.49 -5.59 -8.36
C VAL A 139 -4.18 -6.24 -7.17
N ILE A 140 -4.58 -7.50 -7.33
CA ILE A 140 -5.14 -8.31 -6.25
C ILE A 140 -4.10 -9.37 -5.92
N SER A 141 -3.58 -9.40 -4.69
CA SER A 141 -2.70 -10.47 -4.25
C SER A 141 -3.29 -11.18 -3.04
N ASN A 142 -3.44 -12.50 -3.17
CA ASN A 142 -3.77 -13.36 -2.06
C ASN A 142 -2.47 -13.78 -1.36
N THR A 143 -2.38 -13.66 -0.04
CA THR A 143 -1.14 -13.95 0.71
C THR A 143 -0.71 -15.42 0.56
N ALA A 144 -1.63 -16.31 0.21
CA ALA A 144 -1.35 -17.74 -0.06
C ALA A 144 -0.61 -18.00 -1.39
N ASP A 145 -0.82 -17.16 -2.43
CA ASP A 145 -0.28 -17.44 -3.77
C ASP A 145 1.15 -16.94 -3.96
N VAL A 146 1.59 -15.95 -3.17
CA VAL A 146 2.96 -15.40 -3.25
C VAL A 146 4.01 -16.38 -2.69
N VAL A 147 3.60 -17.32 -1.82
CA VAL A 147 4.48 -18.35 -1.26
C VAL A 147 4.53 -19.61 -2.15
N ALA A 148 3.52 -19.84 -2.99
CA ALA A 148 3.39 -21.04 -3.83
C ALA A 148 3.98 -20.87 -5.26
N GLY A 149 4.30 -19.65 -5.69
CA GLY A 149 4.91 -19.36 -6.97
C GLY A 149 6.40 -19.72 -7.02
N GLY A 150 6.71 -21.02 -7.03
CA GLY A 150 8.06 -21.54 -7.23
C GLY A 150 8.73 -20.86 -8.42
N LEU A 151 9.88 -20.23 -8.14
CA LEU A 151 10.81 -19.73 -9.14
C LEU A 151 11.11 -20.86 -10.13
N LYS A 152 10.46 -20.86 -11.29
CA LYS A 152 10.95 -21.67 -12.42
C LYS A 152 12.23 -20.98 -12.91
N PRO A 153 13.40 -21.66 -12.90
CA PRO A 153 14.62 -21.08 -13.41
C PRO A 153 14.43 -20.77 -14.90
N ARG A 154 14.76 -19.54 -15.30
CA ARG A 154 14.82 -19.16 -16.72
C ARG A 154 15.81 -20.09 -17.41
N LYS A 155 15.36 -20.82 -18.44
CA LYS A 155 16.26 -21.42 -19.43
C LYS A 155 16.98 -20.27 -20.13
N ASN A 156 18.31 -20.29 -20.06
CA ASN A 156 19.19 -19.39 -20.78
C ASN A 156 18.83 -19.39 -22.27
N ALA A 157 18.50 -18.22 -22.83
CA ALA A 157 18.62 -17.96 -24.25
C ALA A 157 19.96 -17.26 -24.45
N ILE A 158 21.03 -18.07 -24.50
CA ILE A 158 22.22 -17.72 -25.26
C ILE A 158 21.93 -18.29 -26.64
N SER A 159 21.84 -17.43 -27.65
CA SER A 159 21.87 -17.81 -29.05
C SER A 159 23.04 -17.06 -29.68
N ASP A 160 24.05 -17.85 -30.05
CA ASP A 160 25.15 -17.68 -31.01
C ASP A 160 25.66 -16.26 -31.33
#